data_AF-A0A3B4CPT3-F1
#
_entry.id   AF-A0A3B4CPT3-F1
#
_cell.length_a   1.000
_cell.length_b   1.000
_cell.length_c   1.000
_cell.angle_alpha   90.00
_cell.angle_beta   90.00
_cell.angle_gamma   90.00
#
_symmetry.space_group_name_H-M   'P 1'
#
loop_
_entity.id
_entity.type
_entity.pdbx_description
1 polymer ?
#
loop_
_entity_poly.entity_id
_entity_poly.type
_entity_poly.pdbx_seq_one_letter_code
_entity_poly.pdbx_strand_id
1 'polypeptide(L)'
;MFIITLSEKELNGCRTLLALLSAGDLLALSDTVTNRLVSTLQMVEKAIVAYSQSAEELLKRRRVHREVIFKYLAKEGVVVPPNSEKHQLVKRTLELWSSDGLADLTALGLKCLSTPHGLVLVAVAGTIHRENVCLGIFEEVFGLIRDPLDGNRWKVKLVHLKIKGQIGREQLPVVTYDSNDLLQLFTK
;
A
#
# COMPACT_ATOMS: atom_id res chain seq x y z
N MET A 1 -1.99 -11.44 -29.63
CA MET A 1 -2.40 -11.99 -28.31
C MET A 1 -1.49 -11.35 -27.28
N PHE A 2 -1.94 -10.26 -26.64
CA PHE A 2 -1.12 -9.56 -25.64
C PHE A 2 -1.16 -10.38 -24.35
N ILE A 3 -0.09 -11.12 -24.06
CA ILE A 3 0.13 -11.67 -22.73
C ILE A 3 0.53 -10.48 -21.86
N ILE A 4 -0.42 -9.95 -21.09
CA ILE A 4 -0.09 -8.96 -20.06
C ILE A 4 0.62 -9.74 -18.95
N THR A 5 1.92 -9.53 -18.80
CA THR A 5 2.71 -10.14 -17.74
C THR A 5 2.48 -9.35 -16.45
N LEU A 6 1.94 -10.00 -15.41
CA LEU A 6 1.90 -9.46 -14.05
C LEU A 6 3.31 -9.01 -13.63
N SER A 7 3.41 -7.91 -12.89
CA SER A 7 4.70 -7.43 -12.36
C SER A 7 5.31 -8.46 -11.40
N GLU A 8 6.62 -8.41 -11.18
CA GLU A 8 7.29 -9.32 -10.25
C GLU A 8 6.70 -9.25 -8.82
N LYS A 9 6.21 -8.07 -8.41
CA LYS A 9 5.54 -7.87 -7.13
C LYS A 9 4.14 -8.43 -7.09
N GLU A 10 3.35 -8.23 -8.16
CA GLU A 10 2.05 -8.86 -8.30
C GLU A 10 2.18 -10.38 -8.30
N LEU A 11 3.19 -10.92 -8.97
CA LEU A 11 3.50 -12.35 -9.01
C LEU A 11 3.82 -12.89 -7.61
N ASN A 12 4.69 -12.22 -6.87
CA ASN A 12 5.08 -12.64 -5.52
C ASN A 12 3.92 -12.50 -4.52
N GLY A 13 3.12 -11.44 -4.64
CA GLY A 13 1.90 -11.21 -3.87
C GLY A 13 0.85 -12.28 -4.13
N CYS A 14 0.62 -12.63 -5.40
CA CYS A 14 -0.28 -13.70 -5.79
C CYS A 14 0.16 -15.05 -5.22
N ARG A 15 1.45 -15.40 -5.32
CA ARG A 15 1.97 -16.65 -4.73
C ARG A 15 1.74 -16.72 -3.23
N THR A 16 2.06 -15.64 -2.53
CA THR A 16 1.90 -15.57 -1.07
C THR A 16 0.43 -15.66 -0.66
N LEU A 17 -0.48 -15.05 -1.43
CA LEU A 17 -1.92 -15.13 -1.20
C LEU A 17 -2.49 -16.53 -1.52
N LEU A 18 -2.05 -17.16 -2.61
CA LEU A 18 -2.45 -18.52 -2.99
C LEU A 18 -1.97 -19.55 -1.97
N ALA A 19 -0.80 -19.35 -1.36
CA ALA A 19 -0.28 -20.22 -0.29
C ALA A 19 -1.12 -20.16 1.01
N LEU A 20 -2.00 -19.17 1.17
CA LEU A 20 -2.95 -19.09 2.29
C LEU A 20 -4.26 -19.83 2.02
N LEU A 21 -4.48 -20.32 0.79
CA LEU A 21 -5.66 -21.11 0.43
C LEU A 21 -5.45 -22.59 0.76
N SER A 22 -6.55 -23.30 1.06
CA SER A 22 -6.51 -24.75 1.21
C SER A 22 -6.25 -25.44 -0.13
N ALA A 23 -5.67 -26.64 -0.12
CA ALA A 23 -5.40 -27.40 -1.35
C ALA A 23 -6.68 -27.65 -2.19
N GLY A 24 -7.83 -27.81 -1.54
CA GLY A 24 -9.12 -27.96 -2.21
C GLY A 24 -9.63 -26.67 -2.88
N ASP A 25 -9.41 -25.51 -2.25
CA ASP A 25 -9.79 -24.22 -2.83
C ASP A 25 -8.88 -23.82 -3.98
N LEU A 26 -7.60 -24.17 -3.90
CA LEU A 26 -6.61 -23.90 -4.93
C LEU A 26 -6.89 -24.70 -6.21
N LEU A 27 -7.22 -26.00 -6.08
CA LEU A 27 -7.66 -26.84 -7.20
C LEU A 27 -8.94 -26.31 -7.84
N ALA A 28 -9.93 -25.94 -7.03
CA ALA A 28 -11.20 -25.45 -7.53
C ALA A 28 -11.15 -24.00 -8.07
N LEU A 29 -10.14 -23.22 -7.68
CA LEU A 29 -9.78 -21.95 -8.32
C LEU A 29 -9.08 -22.22 -9.66
N SER A 30 -8.20 -23.23 -9.73
CA SER A 30 -7.51 -23.61 -10.97
C SER A 30 -8.48 -24.08 -12.06
N ASP A 31 -9.50 -24.88 -11.71
CA ASP A 31 -10.49 -25.38 -12.67
C ASP A 31 -11.19 -24.26 -13.44
N THR A 32 -11.40 -23.11 -12.79
CA THR A 32 -12.04 -21.94 -13.41
C THR A 32 -11.11 -21.13 -14.30
N VAL A 33 -9.80 -21.31 -14.17
CA VAL A 33 -8.76 -20.47 -14.78
C VAL A 33 -7.96 -21.24 -15.84
N THR A 34 -7.83 -22.55 -15.71
CA THR A 34 -6.97 -23.40 -16.55
C THR A 34 -7.74 -24.41 -17.39
N ASN A 35 -9.08 -24.34 -17.40
CA ASN A 35 -9.97 -25.23 -18.15
C ASN A 35 -9.68 -26.74 -17.91
N ARG A 36 -9.37 -27.09 -16.65
CA ARG A 36 -9.08 -28.47 -16.17
C ARG A 36 -7.81 -29.14 -16.72
N LEU A 37 -6.83 -28.38 -17.20
CA LEU A 37 -5.63 -28.96 -17.83
C LEU A 37 -4.44 -29.25 -16.90
N VAL A 38 -4.58 -29.11 -15.57
CA VAL A 38 -3.43 -29.09 -14.65
C VAL A 38 -3.63 -30.01 -13.44
N SER A 39 -2.71 -30.98 -13.28
CA SER A 39 -2.84 -32.08 -12.29
C SER A 39 -1.97 -31.93 -11.03
N THR A 40 -1.14 -30.87 -10.91
CA THR A 40 -0.18 -30.72 -9.80
C THR A 40 -0.12 -29.29 -9.24
N LEU A 41 -0.01 -29.17 -7.90
CA LEU A 41 0.00 -27.89 -7.16
C LEU A 41 1.01 -26.85 -7.72
N GLN A 42 2.21 -27.28 -8.10
CA GLN A 42 3.23 -26.39 -8.68
C GLN A 42 2.88 -25.88 -10.08
N MET A 43 2.16 -26.67 -10.88
CA MET A 43 1.69 -26.21 -12.18
C MET A 43 0.43 -25.34 -12.06
N VAL A 44 -0.36 -25.53 -11.01
CA VAL A 44 -1.57 -24.73 -10.74
C VAL A 44 -1.20 -23.27 -10.49
N GLU A 45 -0.18 -22.98 -9.68
CA GLU A 45 0.26 -21.60 -9.43
C GLU A 45 0.73 -20.91 -10.72
N LYS A 46 1.57 -21.59 -11.49
CA LYS A 46 2.07 -21.08 -12.78
C LYS A 46 0.93 -20.89 -13.79
N ALA A 47 -0.06 -21.78 -13.81
CA ALA A 47 -1.18 -21.71 -14.73
C ALA A 47 -2.23 -20.67 -14.31
N ILE A 48 -2.53 -20.52 -13.02
CA ILE A 48 -3.41 -19.45 -12.52
C ILE A 48 -2.80 -18.09 -12.86
N VAL A 49 -1.48 -17.94 -12.69
CA VAL A 49 -0.75 -16.73 -13.08
C VAL A 49 -0.74 -16.53 -14.60
N ALA A 50 -0.51 -17.58 -15.39
CA ALA A 50 -0.44 -17.48 -16.86
C ALA A 50 -1.80 -17.18 -17.53
N TYR A 51 -2.91 -17.59 -16.91
CA TYR A 51 -4.26 -17.39 -17.46
C TYR A 51 -5.04 -16.24 -16.79
N SER A 52 -4.49 -15.57 -15.78
CA SER A 52 -5.12 -14.39 -15.17
C SER A 52 -4.69 -13.13 -15.91
N GLN A 53 -5.66 -12.35 -16.42
CA GLN A 53 -5.38 -11.14 -17.20
C GLN A 53 -4.96 -9.95 -16.31
N SER A 54 -5.34 -9.97 -15.03
CA SER A 54 -4.90 -9.00 -14.03
C SER A 54 -4.99 -9.56 -12.60
N ALA A 55 -4.22 -8.97 -11.69
CA ALA A 55 -4.31 -9.23 -10.25
C ALA A 55 -5.72 -8.94 -9.70
N GLU A 56 -6.40 -7.93 -10.25
CA GLU A 56 -7.74 -7.53 -9.86
C GLU A 56 -8.79 -8.63 -10.14
N GLU A 57 -8.69 -9.28 -11.29
CA GLU A 57 -9.60 -10.37 -11.66
C GLU A 57 -9.47 -11.55 -10.69
N LEU A 58 -8.22 -11.91 -10.33
CA LEU A 58 -7.93 -12.98 -9.38
C LEU A 58 -8.51 -12.69 -8.00
N LEU A 59 -8.33 -11.47 -7.49
CA LEU A 59 -8.84 -11.05 -6.18
C LEU A 59 -10.38 -10.95 -6.13
N LYS A 60 -11.03 -10.65 -7.26
CA LYS A 60 -12.50 -10.58 -7.37
C LYS A 60 -13.16 -11.96 -7.44
N ARG A 61 -12.45 -13.03 -7.82
CA ARG A 61 -13.03 -14.39 -7.93
C ARG A 61 -13.67 -14.87 -6.63
N ARG A 62 -14.75 -15.65 -6.76
CA ARG A 62 -15.65 -16.04 -5.66
C ARG A 62 -14.96 -16.84 -4.54
N ARG A 63 -13.86 -17.54 -4.85
CA ARG A 63 -13.11 -18.37 -3.90
C ARG A 63 -12.05 -17.61 -3.09
N VAL A 64 -11.64 -16.41 -3.54
CA VAL A 64 -10.78 -15.54 -2.74
C VAL A 64 -11.66 -14.81 -1.74
N HIS A 65 -11.82 -15.39 -0.56
CA HIS A 65 -12.69 -14.85 0.48
C HIS A 65 -12.05 -13.64 1.17
N ARG A 66 -12.88 -12.75 1.72
CA ARG A 66 -12.46 -11.54 2.47
C ARG A 66 -11.38 -11.88 3.50
N GLU A 67 -11.54 -12.98 4.21
CA GLU A 67 -10.65 -13.40 5.28
C GLU A 67 -9.25 -13.78 4.79
N VAL A 68 -9.13 -14.33 3.58
CA VAL A 68 -7.84 -14.67 2.97
C VAL A 68 -7.09 -13.39 2.61
N ILE A 69 -7.77 -12.42 1.99
CA ILE A 69 -7.17 -11.12 1.65
C ILE A 69 -6.80 -10.35 2.93
N PHE A 70 -7.64 -10.42 3.97
CA PHE A 70 -7.37 -9.80 5.26
C PHE A 70 -6.13 -10.40 5.95
N LYS A 71 -6.02 -11.74 5.99
CA LYS A 71 -4.85 -12.44 6.52
C LYS A 71 -3.59 -12.12 5.73
N TYR A 72 -3.70 -12.05 4.41
CA TYR A 72 -2.60 -11.64 3.54
C TYR A 72 -2.11 -10.22 3.87
N LEU A 73 -3.02 -9.23 3.89
CA LEU A 73 -2.67 -7.84 4.19
C LEU A 73 -2.05 -7.68 5.59
N ALA A 74 -2.57 -8.39 6.60
CA ALA A 74 -1.98 -8.41 7.93
C ALA A 74 -0.56 -9.00 7.95
N LYS A 75 -0.31 -10.07 7.18
CA LYS A 75 1.02 -10.68 7.03
C LYS A 75 2.01 -9.73 6.35
N GLU A 76 1.56 -8.92 5.40
CA GLU A 76 2.35 -7.87 4.74
C GLU A 76 2.47 -6.58 5.58
N GLY A 77 1.99 -6.58 6.82
CA GLY A 77 2.09 -5.43 7.73
C GLY A 77 1.09 -4.30 7.46
N VAL A 78 0.09 -4.53 6.59
CA VAL A 78 -0.95 -3.56 6.28
C VAL A 78 -2.07 -3.63 7.31
N VAL A 79 -2.21 -2.58 8.10
CA VAL A 79 -3.30 -2.46 9.09
C VAL A 79 -4.60 -2.07 8.37
N VAL A 80 -5.54 -3.02 8.32
CA VAL A 80 -6.89 -2.81 7.79
C VAL A 80 -7.93 -3.01 8.89
N PRO A 81 -8.98 -2.19 8.96
CA PRO A 81 -10.07 -2.39 9.91
C PRO A 81 -10.70 -3.79 9.78
N PRO A 82 -11.03 -4.48 10.88
CA PRO A 82 -11.60 -5.83 10.84
C PRO A 82 -12.98 -5.85 10.17
N ASN A 83 -13.70 -4.73 10.09
CA ASN A 83 -14.98 -4.57 9.40
C ASN A 83 -14.85 -4.25 7.90
N SER A 84 -13.63 -4.17 7.35
CA SER A 84 -13.41 -3.77 5.94
C SER A 84 -14.05 -4.75 4.95
N GLU A 85 -14.81 -4.24 3.98
CA GLU A 85 -15.48 -5.10 3.00
C GLU A 85 -14.51 -5.68 1.97
N LYS A 86 -14.90 -6.77 1.29
CA LYS A 86 -14.03 -7.45 0.30
C LYS A 86 -13.51 -6.48 -0.76
N HIS A 87 -14.35 -5.60 -1.30
CA HIS A 87 -13.92 -4.62 -2.30
C HIS A 87 -12.84 -3.67 -1.76
N GLN A 88 -12.95 -3.23 -0.51
CA GLN A 88 -11.95 -2.38 0.13
C GLN A 88 -10.62 -3.13 0.31
N LEU A 89 -10.66 -4.41 0.71
CA LEU A 89 -9.45 -5.23 0.81
C LEU A 89 -8.80 -5.47 -0.56
N VAL A 90 -9.59 -5.76 -1.59
CA VAL A 90 -9.11 -5.90 -2.98
C VAL A 90 -8.39 -4.63 -3.42
N LYS A 91 -9.01 -3.46 -3.20
CA LYS A 91 -8.41 -2.16 -3.54
C LYS A 91 -7.07 -1.96 -2.81
N ARG A 92 -7.01 -2.25 -1.51
CA ARG A 92 -5.77 -2.15 -0.72
C ARG A 92 -4.68 -3.10 -1.18
N THR A 93 -5.04 -4.32 -1.58
CA THR A 93 -4.10 -5.30 -2.12
C THR A 93 -3.56 -4.88 -3.49
N LEU A 94 -4.40 -4.31 -4.34
CA LEU A 94 -3.95 -3.75 -5.62
C LEU A 94 -3.05 -2.54 -5.40
N GLU A 95 -3.39 -1.64 -4.49
CA GLU A 95 -2.51 -0.53 -4.07
C GLU A 95 -1.15 -1.05 -3.57
N LEU A 96 -1.15 -2.13 -2.78
CA LEU A 96 0.08 -2.77 -2.28
C LEU A 96 0.93 -3.38 -3.40
N TRP A 97 0.31 -3.98 -4.43
CA TRP A 97 1.02 -4.68 -5.51
C TRP A 97 1.42 -3.78 -6.68
N SER A 98 0.68 -2.69 -6.90
CA SER A 98 1.05 -1.62 -7.83
C SER A 98 2.11 -0.70 -7.24
N SER A 99 2.25 -0.68 -5.92
CA SER A 99 3.28 0.07 -5.21
C SER A 99 4.49 -0.82 -4.98
N ASP A 100 5.67 -0.24 -5.15
CA ASP A 100 6.91 -0.91 -4.80
C ASP A 100 7.04 -1.05 -3.26
N GLY A 101 6.21 -1.87 -2.61
CA GLY A 101 6.21 -2.05 -1.16
C GLY A 101 5.56 -0.88 -0.41
N LEU A 102 5.01 -1.16 0.77
CA LEU A 102 4.33 -0.17 1.59
C LEU A 102 5.18 1.09 1.78
N ALA A 103 4.59 2.25 1.47
CA ALA A 103 5.08 3.62 1.66
C ALA A 103 5.87 4.24 0.49
N ASP A 104 5.16 4.55 -0.60
CA ASP A 104 5.41 5.83 -1.28
C ASP A 104 4.22 6.27 -2.16
N LEU A 105 3.43 7.24 -1.69
CA LEU A 105 2.69 8.13 -2.60
C LEU A 105 3.70 9.17 -3.08
N THR A 106 4.63 8.70 -3.93
CA THR A 106 5.88 9.37 -4.29
C THR A 106 5.68 10.46 -5.34
N ALA A 107 4.79 11.42 -5.04
CA ALA A 107 5.15 12.78 -5.40
C ALA A 107 6.18 13.18 -4.35
N LEU A 108 7.42 13.45 -4.79
CA LEU A 108 8.60 13.82 -3.98
C LEU A 108 8.32 14.56 -2.65
N GLY A 109 7.26 15.35 -2.56
CA GLY A 109 6.82 16.06 -1.37
C GLY A 109 5.78 15.40 -0.45
N LEU A 110 5.57 14.08 -0.42
CA LEU A 110 4.67 13.42 0.56
C LEU A 110 5.19 12.06 1.02
N LYS A 111 5.12 11.78 2.33
CA LYS A 111 5.36 10.46 2.91
C LYS A 111 4.44 10.21 4.09
N CYS A 112 3.91 9.00 4.21
CA CYS A 112 2.96 8.64 5.27
C CYS A 112 3.38 7.36 6.01
N LEU A 113 3.17 7.31 7.33
CA LEU A 113 3.43 6.14 8.15
C LEU A 113 2.33 5.97 9.20
N SER A 114 1.76 4.77 9.36
CA SER A 114 0.80 4.46 10.41
C SER A 114 1.43 3.57 11.47
N THR A 115 1.23 3.91 12.74
CA THR A 115 1.70 3.09 13.87
C THR A 115 0.59 2.16 14.38
N PRO A 116 0.94 1.01 15.00
CA PRO A 116 -0.05 0.13 15.62
C PRO A 116 -0.88 0.79 16.73
N HIS A 117 -0.35 1.84 17.37
CA HIS A 117 -1.00 2.57 18.45
C HIS A 117 -2.00 3.63 17.96
N GLY A 118 -2.33 3.66 16.67
CA GLY A 118 -3.35 4.54 16.09
C GLY A 118 -2.88 5.95 15.73
N LEU A 119 -1.58 6.23 15.88
CA LEU A 119 -0.96 7.47 15.39
C LEU A 119 -0.63 7.30 13.91
N VAL A 120 -1.03 8.28 13.09
CA VAL A 120 -0.72 8.40 11.68
C VAL A 120 0.19 9.59 11.44
N LEU A 121 1.29 9.38 10.75
CA LEU A 121 2.28 10.38 10.40
C LEU A 121 2.12 10.76 8.94
N VAL A 122 2.15 12.06 8.67
CA VAL A 122 2.07 12.63 7.33
C VAL A 122 3.17 13.67 7.20
N ALA A 123 4.22 13.37 6.47
CA ALA A 123 5.30 14.28 6.12
C ALA A 123 5.04 14.86 4.72
N VAL A 124 5.12 16.17 4.58
CA VAL A 124 4.97 16.89 3.32
C VAL A 124 6.19 17.76 3.07
N ALA A 125 6.55 17.99 1.80
CA ALA A 125 7.51 19.02 1.43
C ALA A 125 6.86 19.99 0.43
N GLY A 126 7.17 21.27 0.59
CA GLY A 126 6.60 22.33 -0.24
C GLY A 126 7.52 23.53 -0.38
N THR A 127 7.04 24.56 -1.04
CA THR A 127 7.75 25.82 -1.26
C THR A 127 7.15 26.93 -0.42
N ILE A 128 8.01 27.81 0.09
CA ILE A 128 7.61 29.01 0.81
C ILE A 128 7.61 30.15 -0.19
N HIS A 129 6.49 30.84 -0.34
CA HIS A 129 6.36 32.00 -1.22
C HIS A 129 6.04 33.26 -0.43
N ARG A 130 6.64 34.39 -0.84
CA ARG A 130 6.15 35.74 -0.51
C ARG A 130 5.85 36.43 -1.83
N GLU A 131 4.59 36.77 -2.03
CA GLU A 131 4.09 37.24 -3.32
C GLU A 131 4.45 36.23 -4.44
N ASN A 132 5.09 36.67 -5.52
CA ASN A 132 5.54 35.81 -6.62
C ASN A 132 7.00 35.34 -6.45
N VAL A 133 7.59 35.51 -5.28
CA VAL A 133 8.98 35.11 -5.01
C VAL A 133 9.00 33.84 -4.15
N CYS A 134 9.58 32.77 -4.69
CA CYS A 134 9.90 31.57 -3.91
C CYS A 134 11.08 31.87 -2.98
N LEU A 135 10.85 31.81 -1.68
CA LEU A 135 11.82 32.10 -0.62
C LEU A 135 12.60 30.85 -0.18
N GLY A 136 12.11 29.66 -0.48
CA GLY A 136 12.76 28.40 -0.08
C GLY A 136 11.80 27.22 -0.10
N ILE A 137 12.22 26.12 0.52
CA ILE A 137 11.39 24.93 0.68
C ILE A 137 11.21 24.60 2.16
N PHE A 138 10.15 23.88 2.48
CA PHE A 138 9.91 23.35 3.81
C PHE A 138 9.61 21.87 3.74
N GLU A 139 9.81 21.21 4.87
CA GLU A 139 9.26 19.90 5.17
C GLU A 139 8.46 20.01 6.46
N GLU A 140 7.22 19.52 6.45
CA GLU A 140 6.33 19.55 7.60
C GLU A 140 5.78 18.16 7.89
N VAL A 141 5.84 17.73 9.15
CA VAL A 141 5.34 16.43 9.60
C VAL A 141 4.17 16.65 10.55
N PHE A 142 3.03 16.07 10.23
CA PHE A 142 1.84 16.02 11.06
C PHE A 142 1.69 14.65 11.71
N GLY A 143 1.58 14.62 13.03
CA GLY A 143 1.10 13.46 13.77
C GLY A 143 -0.40 13.57 14.00
N LEU A 144 -1.17 12.64 13.46
CA LEU A 144 -2.63 12.61 13.47
C LEU A 144 -3.14 11.45 14.32
N ILE A 145 -4.13 11.70 15.16
CA ILE A 145 -4.90 10.65 15.83
C ILE A 145 -6.33 10.69 15.30
N ARG A 146 -6.89 9.53 14.96
CA ARG A 146 -8.29 9.41 14.54
C ARG A 146 -9.20 9.48 15.75
N ASP A 147 -10.32 10.18 15.63
CA ASP A 147 -11.43 10.10 16.59
C ASP A 147 -11.98 8.66 16.59
N PRO A 148 -12.13 8.01 17.76
CA PRO A 148 -12.67 6.66 17.83
C PRO A 148 -14.17 6.58 17.54
N LEU A 149 -14.91 7.69 17.62
CA LEU A 149 -16.36 7.76 17.43
C LEU A 149 -16.77 8.21 16.03
N ASP A 150 -15.90 8.97 15.36
CA ASP A 150 -16.11 9.45 13.99
C ASP A 150 -14.96 9.00 13.08
N GLY A 151 -15.27 8.06 12.20
CA GLY A 151 -14.33 7.41 11.31
C GLY A 151 -13.59 8.34 10.36
N ASN A 152 -14.00 9.60 10.14
CA ASN A 152 -13.26 10.53 9.28
C ASN A 152 -12.79 11.80 10.00
N ARG A 153 -12.84 11.80 11.34
CA ARG A 153 -12.36 12.92 12.14
C ARG A 153 -10.96 12.65 12.65
N TRP A 154 -10.09 13.64 12.51
CA TRP A 154 -8.69 13.55 12.90
C TRP A 154 -8.29 14.75 13.74
N LYS A 155 -7.46 14.52 14.75
CA LYS A 155 -6.86 15.55 15.58
C LYS A 155 -5.36 15.58 15.35
N VAL A 156 -4.82 16.77 15.12
CA VAL A 156 -3.37 16.99 15.09
C VAL A 156 -2.84 16.88 16.52
N LYS A 157 -1.95 15.92 16.74
CA LYS A 157 -1.25 15.68 18.00
C LYS A 157 0.11 16.39 18.03
N LEU A 158 0.82 16.38 16.91
CA LEU A 158 2.15 16.97 16.76
C LEU A 158 2.26 17.64 15.39
N VAL A 159 3.01 18.74 15.35
CA VAL A 159 3.52 19.34 14.11
C VAL A 159 5.03 19.51 14.27
N HIS A 160 5.80 19.08 13.28
CA HIS A 160 7.23 19.32 13.19
C HIS A 160 7.55 19.98 11.86
N LEU A 161 8.02 21.22 11.88
CA LEU A 161 8.32 22.01 10.70
C LEU A 161 9.84 22.22 10.57
N LYS A 162 10.37 21.93 9.39
CA LYS A 162 11.76 22.16 9.00
C LYS A 162 11.79 23.06 7.77
N ILE A 163 12.31 24.26 7.94
CA ILE A 163 12.51 25.21 6.85
C ILE A 163 13.94 25.03 6.31
N LYS A 164 14.06 24.79 5.00
CA LYS A 164 15.35 24.84 4.30
C LYS A 164 15.40 26.19 3.59
N GLY A 165 16.43 26.99 3.88
CA GLY A 165 16.62 28.33 3.32
C GLY A 165 16.79 28.35 1.80
N GLN A 166 17.22 29.47 1.23
CA GLN A 166 17.30 29.69 -0.22
C GLN A 166 18.13 28.60 -0.91
N ILE A 167 17.44 27.59 -1.46
CA ILE A 167 18.06 26.60 -2.33
C ILE A 167 18.12 27.23 -3.72
N GLY A 168 19.22 27.02 -4.46
CA GLY A 168 19.30 27.45 -5.86
C GLY A 168 18.02 27.08 -6.61
N ARG A 169 17.56 27.94 -7.53
CA ARG A 169 16.24 27.93 -8.21
C ARG A 169 15.77 26.60 -8.83
N GLU A 170 16.56 25.54 -8.75
CA GLU A 170 16.39 24.27 -9.45
C GLU A 170 16.02 23.08 -8.53
N GLN A 171 16.03 23.24 -7.20
CA GLN A 171 15.74 22.10 -6.32
C GLN A 171 14.24 21.97 -6.00
N LEU A 172 13.66 20.84 -6.41
CA LEU A 172 12.28 20.48 -6.09
C LEU A 172 12.12 20.20 -4.58
N PRO A 173 10.94 20.51 -3.99
CA PRO A 173 10.65 20.13 -2.62
C PRO A 173 10.53 18.61 -2.51
N VAL A 174 11.38 18.02 -1.66
CA VAL A 174 11.44 16.57 -1.42
C VAL A 174 11.38 16.32 0.09
N VAL A 175 10.55 15.35 0.49
CA VAL A 175 10.57 14.80 1.85
C VAL A 175 11.81 13.91 1.98
N THR A 176 12.73 14.35 2.82
CA THR A 176 14.01 13.71 3.14
C THR A 176 13.93 12.80 4.35
N TYR A 177 12.82 12.81 5.08
CA TYR A 177 12.61 11.95 6.25
C TYR A 177 12.45 10.47 5.85
N ASP A 178 13.27 9.60 6.44
CA ASP A 178 13.04 8.16 6.37
C ASP A 178 11.99 7.69 7.41
N SER A 179 11.62 6.41 7.39
CA SER A 179 10.62 5.89 8.34
C SER A 179 11.10 5.91 9.79
N ASN A 180 12.40 5.75 10.04
CA ASN A 180 12.99 5.80 11.37
C ASN A 180 13.05 7.24 11.88
N ASP A 181 13.43 8.20 11.03
CA ASP A 181 13.43 9.62 11.36
C ASP A 181 12.03 10.06 11.82
N LEU A 182 10.99 9.67 11.07
CA LEU A 182 9.61 10.00 11.39
C LEU A 182 9.18 9.42 12.74
N LEU A 183 9.58 8.20 13.07
CA LEU A 183 9.27 7.56 14.34
C LEU A 183 9.99 8.24 15.52
N GLN A 184 11.25 8.66 15.33
CA GLN A 184 12.04 9.33 16.37
C GLN A 184 11.51 10.72 16.75
N LEU A 185 10.77 11.39 15.87
CA LEU A 185 10.15 12.68 16.17
C LEU A 185 9.13 12.62 17.33
N PHE A 186 8.70 11.42 17.74
CA PHE A 186 7.64 11.22 18.73
C PHE A 186 8.10 10.52 20.02
N THR A 187 9.33 10.01 20.08
CA THR A 187 9.88 9.35 21.27
C THR A 187 10.52 10.32 22.27
N LYS A 188 10.44 11.63 22.02
CA LYS A 188 10.99 12.70 22.87
C LYS A 188 9.93 13.36 23.73
#